data_AF-A0A9X1VPP7-F1
#
_entry.id   AF-A0A9X1VPP7-F1
#
_cell.length_a   1.000
_cell.length_b   1.000
_cell.length_c   1.000
_cell.angle_alpha   90.00
_cell.angle_beta   90.00
_cell.angle_gamma   90.00
#
_symmetry.space_group_name_H-M   'P 1'
#
loop_
_entity.id
_entity.type
_entity.pdbx_description
1 polymer ?
#
loop_
_entity_poly.entity_id
_entity_poly.type
_entity_poly.pdbx_seq_one_letter_code
_entity_poly.pdbx_strand_id
1 'polypeptide(L)'
;MGTAKITFPYLKELNEEIKSGDGTRQNIAFKTLKVIDLKDLNPGLIMYIHYLQGKYHYLNFKRNDSLASIEEAVKCYHKVLQTARWYRVNARNPKYYFKYAESTHKLSKLVFCLFKQNELQNKAYLIAIHSGRQFPDNGGSFAWLQRDILNS
;
A
#
# COMPACT_ATOMS: atom_id res chain seq x y z
N MET A 1 -25.31 -18.84 3.01
CA MET A 1 -24.09 -18.51 3.78
C MET A 1 -24.21 -17.05 4.18
N GLY A 2 -24.28 -16.75 5.49
CA GLY A 2 -24.39 -15.36 5.95
C GLY A 2 -23.14 -14.59 5.57
N THR A 3 -23.30 -13.44 4.89
CA THR A 3 -22.19 -12.55 4.59
C THR A 3 -21.65 -11.99 5.90
N ALA A 4 -20.44 -12.42 6.29
CA ALA A 4 -19.77 -11.87 7.45
C ALA A 4 -19.70 -10.34 7.29
N LYS A 5 -20.19 -9.61 8.30
CA LYS A 5 -20.19 -8.14 8.27
C LYS A 5 -18.75 -7.65 8.16
N ILE A 6 -18.44 -6.91 7.10
CA ILE A 6 -17.09 -6.37 6.88
C ILE A 6 -16.81 -5.29 7.92
N THR A 7 -15.85 -5.56 8.79
CA THR A 7 -15.47 -4.69 9.90
C THR A 7 -13.95 -4.63 10.04
N PHE A 8 -13.42 -3.65 10.78
CA PHE A 8 -11.98 -3.56 11.03
C PHE A 8 -11.42 -4.79 11.76
N PRO A 9 -12.06 -5.37 12.79
CA PRO A 9 -11.61 -6.61 13.41
C PRO A 9 -11.48 -7.76 12.39
N TYR A 10 -12.50 -7.96 11.56
CA TYR A 10 -12.45 -8.97 10.49
C TYR A 10 -11.29 -8.74 9.52
N LEU A 11 -11.08 -7.49 9.08
CA LEU A 11 -9.95 -7.17 8.21
C LEU A 11 -8.59 -7.30 8.92
N LYS A 12 -8.53 -7.19 10.26
CA LYS A 12 -7.31 -7.46 11.03
C LYS A 12 -6.99 -8.95 11.05
N GLU A 13 -7.99 -9.83 11.15
CA GLU A 13 -7.78 -11.28 11.03
C GLU A 13 -7.19 -11.63 9.66
N LEU A 14 -7.81 -11.15 8.57
CA LEU A 14 -7.27 -11.34 7.22
C LEU A 14 -5.85 -10.78 7.06
N ASN A 15 -5.53 -9.70 7.74
CA ASN A 15 -4.18 -9.14 7.74
C ASN A 15 -3.16 -10.05 8.45
N GLU A 16 -3.54 -10.77 9.51
CA GLU A 16 -2.64 -11.75 10.14
C GLU A 16 -2.45 -12.97 9.24
N GLU A 17 -3.50 -13.42 8.54
CA GLU A 17 -3.38 -14.44 7.49
C GLU A 17 -2.41 -14.02 6.38
N ILE A 18 -2.46 -12.75 5.95
CA ILE A 18 -1.53 -12.18 4.94
C ILE A 18 -0.07 -12.15 5.44
N LYS A 19 0.16 -12.01 6.76
CA LYS A 19 1.51 -11.98 7.33
C LYS A 19 2.04 -13.35 7.73
N SER A 20 1.21 -14.39 7.70
CA SER A 20 1.47 -15.70 8.32
C SER A 20 2.71 -16.44 7.81
N GLY A 21 3.34 -16.01 6.72
CA GLY A 21 4.46 -16.72 6.08
C GLY A 21 4.01 -17.91 5.23
N ASP A 22 2.86 -18.50 5.53
CA ASP A 22 2.21 -19.56 4.76
C ASP A 22 1.56 -19.01 3.47
N GLY A 23 2.02 -19.50 2.31
CA GLY A 23 1.55 -19.06 1.00
C GLY A 23 0.08 -19.40 0.73
N THR A 24 -0.41 -20.52 1.24
CA THR A 24 -1.80 -20.95 1.08
C THR A 24 -2.73 -20.02 1.86
N ARG A 25 -2.43 -19.76 3.13
CA ARG A 25 -3.21 -18.84 3.99
C ARG A 25 -3.25 -17.42 3.43
N GLN A 26 -2.10 -16.93 2.95
CA GLN A 26 -2.00 -15.63 2.28
C GLN A 26 -2.89 -15.54 1.04
N ASN A 27 -2.85 -16.56 0.19
CA ASN A 27 -3.65 -16.61 -1.04
C ASN A 27 -5.14 -16.66 -0.74
N ILE A 28 -5.56 -17.42 0.27
CA ILE A 28 -6.96 -17.47 0.72
C ILE A 28 -7.41 -16.09 1.19
N ALA A 29 -6.67 -15.47 2.11
CA ALA A 29 -7.01 -14.14 2.63
C ALA A 29 -7.05 -13.07 1.53
N PHE A 30 -6.12 -13.10 0.58
CA PHE A 30 -6.14 -12.19 -0.56
C PHE A 30 -7.35 -12.43 -1.48
N LYS A 31 -7.69 -13.68 -1.80
CA LYS A 31 -8.89 -14.02 -2.57
C LYS A 31 -10.15 -13.52 -1.87
N THR A 32 -10.24 -13.69 -0.55
CA THR A 32 -11.33 -13.15 0.27
C THR A 32 -11.42 -11.63 0.13
N LEU A 33 -10.30 -10.90 0.22
CA LEU A 33 -10.30 -9.44 0.04
C LEU A 33 -10.74 -8.99 -1.37
N LYS A 34 -10.44 -9.77 -2.42
CA LYS A 34 -10.81 -9.40 -3.80
C LYS A 34 -12.31 -9.51 -4.08
N VAL A 35 -13.01 -10.37 -3.37
CA VAL A 35 -14.45 -10.63 -3.60
C VAL A 35 -15.36 -9.82 -2.67
N ILE A 36 -14.80 -9.03 -1.75
CA ILE A 36 -15.58 -8.10 -0.93
C ILE A 36 -16.22 -7.06 -1.85
N ASP A 37 -17.55 -6.97 -1.81
CA ASP A 37 -18.26 -5.85 -2.41
C ASP A 37 -17.94 -4.57 -1.63
N LEU A 38 -17.40 -3.59 -2.35
CA LEU A 38 -17.01 -2.30 -1.78
C LEU A 38 -18.18 -1.33 -1.71
N LYS A 39 -19.32 -1.66 -2.34
CA LYS A 39 -20.52 -0.85 -2.31
C LYS A 39 -21.00 -0.66 -0.88
N ASP A 40 -21.39 0.57 -0.56
CA ASP A 40 -21.93 0.98 0.74
C ASP A 40 -21.01 0.76 1.96
N LEU A 41 -19.74 0.37 1.76
CA LEU A 41 -18.75 0.31 2.83
C LEU A 41 -18.26 1.71 3.21
N ASN A 42 -17.94 1.89 4.49
CA ASN A 42 -17.31 3.14 4.92
C ASN A 42 -15.94 3.31 4.24
N PRO A 43 -15.53 4.55 3.91
CA PRO A 43 -14.27 4.80 3.19
C PRO A 43 -13.03 4.27 3.92
N GLY A 44 -13.04 4.24 5.25
CA GLY A 44 -11.96 3.70 6.08
C GLY A 44 -11.73 2.19 5.85
N LEU A 45 -12.81 1.42 5.71
CA LEU A 45 -12.74 -0.02 5.39
C LEU A 45 -12.23 -0.23 3.97
N ILE A 46 -12.74 0.53 3.00
CA ILE A 46 -12.29 0.47 1.59
C ILE A 46 -10.79 0.76 1.49
N MET A 47 -10.34 1.84 2.13
CA MET A 47 -8.92 2.19 2.23
C MET A 47 -8.10 1.04 2.85
N TYR A 48 -8.59 0.43 3.92
CA TYR A 48 -7.85 -0.65 4.57
C TYR A 48 -7.82 -1.92 3.71
N ILE A 49 -8.90 -2.26 3.00
CA ILE A 49 -8.92 -3.37 2.03
C ILE A 49 -7.87 -3.17 0.94
N HIS A 50 -7.82 -1.99 0.31
CA HIS A 50 -6.79 -1.68 -0.69
C HIS A 50 -5.38 -1.73 -0.11
N TYR A 51 -5.19 -1.26 1.12
CA TYR A 51 -3.91 -1.38 1.82
C TYR A 51 -3.48 -2.85 2.03
N LEU A 52 -4.41 -3.74 2.40
CA LEU A 52 -4.12 -5.16 2.60
C LEU A 52 -3.82 -5.88 1.28
N GLN A 53 -4.55 -5.56 0.21
CA GLN A 53 -4.25 -6.04 -1.14
C GLN A 53 -2.83 -5.62 -1.55
N GLY A 54 -2.46 -4.36 -1.33
CA GLY A 54 -1.11 -3.88 -1.60
C GLY A 54 -0.04 -4.56 -0.75
N LYS A 55 -0.35 -4.87 0.51
CA LYS A 55 0.54 -5.61 1.42
C LYS A 55 0.84 -7.02 0.90
N TYR A 56 -0.20 -7.74 0.47
CA TYR A 56 -0.04 -9.07 -0.13
C TYR A 56 0.92 -9.03 -1.33
N HIS A 57 0.69 -8.12 -2.29
CA HIS A 57 1.55 -7.97 -3.46
C HIS A 57 2.99 -7.57 -3.10
N TYR A 58 3.15 -6.68 -2.12
CA TYR A 58 4.47 -6.26 -1.65
C TYR A 58 5.24 -7.40 -0.93
N LEU A 59 4.55 -8.27 -0.18
CA LEU A 59 5.17 -9.46 0.41
C LEU A 59 5.59 -10.47 -0.65
N ASN A 60 4.78 -10.65 -1.69
CA ASN A 60 5.18 -11.48 -2.83
C ASN A 60 6.42 -10.91 -3.51
N PHE A 61 6.44 -9.60 -3.80
CA PHE A 61 7.63 -8.93 -4.33
C PHE A 61 8.88 -9.20 -3.47
N LYS A 62 8.79 -9.07 -2.14
CA LYS A 62 9.92 -9.37 -1.24
C LYS A 62 10.46 -10.80 -1.31
N ARG A 63 9.69 -11.76 -1.83
CA ARG A 63 10.12 -13.17 -1.95
C ARG A 63 10.75 -13.50 -3.29
N ASN A 64 10.37 -12.78 -4.34
CA ASN A 64 10.68 -13.18 -5.72
C ASN A 64 11.16 -12.03 -6.60
N ASP A 65 11.33 -10.83 -6.06
CA ASP A 65 11.70 -9.59 -6.75
C ASP A 65 10.88 -9.34 -8.03
N SER A 66 9.62 -9.80 -8.05
CA SER A 66 8.75 -9.71 -9.23
C SER A 66 8.32 -8.27 -9.50
N LEU A 67 8.71 -7.76 -10.68
CA LEU A 67 8.26 -6.45 -11.19
C LEU A 67 6.72 -6.32 -11.16
N ALA A 68 6.00 -7.33 -11.65
CA ALA A 68 4.54 -7.34 -11.65
C ALA A 68 3.95 -7.24 -10.23
N SER A 69 4.60 -7.87 -9.25
CA SER A 69 4.16 -7.80 -7.85
C SER A 69 4.33 -6.41 -7.25
N ILE A 70 5.45 -5.73 -7.51
CA ILE A 70 5.64 -4.36 -7.00
C ILE A 70 4.73 -3.36 -7.73
N GLU A 71 4.46 -3.55 -9.03
CA GLU A 71 3.51 -2.71 -9.78
C GLU A 71 2.09 -2.80 -9.21
N GLU A 72 1.60 -4.01 -8.92
CA GLU A 72 0.28 -4.19 -8.29
C GLU A 72 0.25 -3.61 -6.87
N ALA A 73 1.33 -3.75 -6.09
CA ALA A 73 1.42 -3.13 -4.78
C ALA A 73 1.28 -1.59 -4.88
N VAL A 74 1.99 -0.95 -5.82
CA VAL A 74 1.90 0.50 -6.07
C VAL A 74 0.49 0.91 -6.47
N LYS A 75 -0.18 0.16 -7.37
CA LYS A 75 -1.57 0.43 -7.76
C LYS A 75 -2.53 0.35 -6.57
N CYS A 76 -2.41 -0.68 -5.74
CA CYS A 76 -3.23 -0.84 -4.54
C CYS A 76 -3.03 0.29 -3.54
N TYR A 77 -1.78 0.66 -3.23
CA TYR A 77 -1.51 1.77 -2.32
C TYR A 77 -1.95 3.13 -2.88
N HIS A 78 -1.85 3.33 -4.20
CA HIS A 78 -2.43 4.51 -4.84
C HIS A 78 -3.95 4.59 -4.65
N LYS A 79 -4.66 3.46 -4.81
CA LYS A 79 -6.11 3.38 -4.60
C LYS A 79 -6.52 3.82 -3.19
N VAL A 80 -5.71 3.55 -2.16
CA VAL A 80 -5.98 4.04 -0.79
C VAL A 80 -6.13 5.57 -0.77
N LEU A 81 -5.19 6.29 -1.40
CA LEU A 81 -5.21 7.76 -1.44
C LEU A 81 -6.28 8.29 -2.41
N GLN A 82 -6.57 7.57 -3.49
CA GLN A 82 -7.69 7.90 -4.37
C GLN A 82 -9.04 7.77 -3.65
N THR A 83 -9.25 6.71 -2.85
CA THR A 83 -10.47 6.54 -2.04
C THR A 83 -10.62 7.70 -1.06
N ALA A 84 -9.55 8.08 -0.36
CA ALA A 84 -9.57 9.24 0.53
C ALA A 84 -10.04 10.51 -0.20
N ARG A 85 -9.46 10.78 -1.37
CA ARG A 85 -9.82 11.93 -2.21
C ARG A 85 -11.26 11.87 -2.71
N TRP A 86 -11.70 10.74 -3.25
CA TRP A 86 -13.04 10.56 -3.83
C TRP A 86 -14.13 10.82 -2.79
N TYR A 87 -13.98 10.22 -1.61
CA TYR A 87 -14.93 10.36 -0.51
C TYR A 87 -14.70 11.62 0.34
N ARG A 88 -13.74 12.48 -0.03
CA ARG A 88 -13.38 13.72 0.69
C ARG A 88 -13.08 13.48 2.17
N VAL A 89 -12.40 12.39 2.48
CA VAL A 89 -11.96 12.03 3.84
C VAL A 89 -10.44 12.07 3.95
N ASN A 90 -9.93 12.29 5.15
CA ASN A 90 -8.49 12.27 5.40
C ASN A 90 -7.99 10.84 5.65
N ALA A 91 -7.00 10.40 4.89
CA ALA A 91 -6.21 9.22 5.22
C ALA A 91 -5.31 9.55 6.42
N ARG A 92 -5.76 9.24 7.64
CA ARG A 92 -5.03 9.59 8.87
C ARG A 92 -3.85 8.65 9.19
N ASN A 93 -3.75 7.51 8.52
CA ASN A 93 -2.72 6.53 8.80
C ASN A 93 -1.44 6.81 7.99
N PRO A 94 -0.32 7.20 8.63
CA PRO A 94 0.93 7.50 7.94
C PRO A 94 1.49 6.30 7.16
N LYS A 95 1.16 5.07 7.58
CA LYS A 95 1.60 3.85 6.86
C LYS A 95 1.08 3.79 5.43
N TYR A 96 -0.07 4.40 5.13
CA TYR A 96 -0.60 4.42 3.76
C TYR A 96 0.32 5.20 2.83
N TYR A 97 0.75 6.37 3.25
CA TYR A 97 1.67 7.22 2.50
C TYR A 97 3.07 6.62 2.44
N PHE A 98 3.57 6.12 3.57
CA PHE A 98 4.89 5.51 3.63
C PHE A 98 4.99 4.32 2.68
N LYS A 99 4.02 3.39 2.72
CA LYS A 99 4.03 2.23 1.82
C LYS A 99 3.84 2.61 0.37
N TYR A 100 3.06 3.65 0.09
CA TYR A 100 2.95 4.14 -1.28
C TYR A 100 4.27 4.70 -1.81
N ALA A 101 4.92 5.58 -1.04
CA ALA A 101 6.21 6.16 -1.40
C ALA A 101 7.32 5.09 -1.53
N GLU A 102 7.45 4.22 -0.53
CA GLU A 102 8.45 3.15 -0.50
C GLU A 102 8.30 2.20 -1.70
N SER A 103 7.08 1.74 -1.99
CA SER A 103 6.85 0.84 -3.13
C SER A 103 7.08 1.54 -4.47
N THR A 104 6.73 2.83 -4.58
CA THR A 104 6.97 3.62 -5.79
C THR A 104 8.47 3.79 -6.06
N HIS A 105 9.25 4.03 -5.00
CA HIS A 105 10.71 4.08 -5.10
C HIS A 105 11.30 2.72 -5.49
N LYS A 106 10.83 1.62 -4.88
CA LYS A 106 11.29 0.28 -5.27
C LYS A 106 10.97 -0.05 -6.72
N LEU A 107 9.78 0.34 -7.20
CA LEU A 107 9.43 0.20 -8.61
C LEU A 107 10.36 1.02 -9.51
N SER A 108 10.75 2.24 -9.11
CA SER A 108 11.65 3.08 -9.90
C SER A 108 13.00 2.41 -10.16
N LYS A 109 13.50 1.59 -9.23
CA LYS A 109 14.77 0.85 -9.39
C LYS A 109 14.69 -0.34 -10.35
N LEU A 110 13.50 -0.82 -10.68
CA LEU A 110 13.29 -2.04 -11.48
C LEU A 110 12.80 -1.76 -12.91
N VAL A 111 12.28 -0.57 -13.17
CA VAL A 111 11.82 -0.17 -14.50
C VAL A 111 13.03 0.16 -15.37
N PHE A 112 13.09 -0.33 -16.61
CA PHE A 112 14.24 -0.07 -17.49
C PHE A 112 14.28 1.36 -18.09
N CYS A 113 13.11 1.95 -18.37
CA CYS A 113 13.03 3.26 -19.02
C CYS A 113 13.41 4.40 -18.06
N LEU A 114 14.54 5.06 -18.31
CA LEU A 114 15.10 6.16 -17.50
C LEU A 114 14.09 7.28 -17.19
N PHE A 115 13.30 7.69 -18.18
CA PHE A 115 12.27 8.72 -17.97
C PHE A 115 11.25 8.28 -16.91
N LYS A 116 10.78 7.03 -16.98
CA LYS A 116 9.82 6.47 -16.04
C LYS A 116 10.46 6.21 -14.66
N GLN A 117 11.75 5.84 -14.61
CA GLN A 117 12.49 5.76 -13.35
C GLN A 117 12.47 7.12 -12.63
N ASN A 118 12.86 8.19 -13.33
CA ASN A 118 12.90 9.55 -12.78
C ASN A 118 11.51 10.03 -12.32
N GLU A 119 10.46 9.77 -13.11
CA GLU A 119 9.09 10.11 -12.73
C GLU A 119 8.67 9.44 -11.42
N LEU A 120 8.93 8.14 -11.29
CA LEU A 120 8.60 7.36 -10.10
C LEU A 120 9.43 7.78 -8.89
N GLN A 121 10.73 8.05 -9.07
CA GLN A 121 11.61 8.50 -7.99
C GLN A 121 11.18 9.87 -7.46
N ASN A 122 10.92 10.83 -8.35
CA ASN A 122 10.39 12.15 -7.99
C ASN A 122 9.05 12.04 -7.27
N LYS A 123 8.15 11.18 -7.76
CA LYS A 123 6.86 10.94 -7.13
C LYS A 123 7.00 10.38 -5.72
N ALA A 124 7.86 9.37 -5.53
CA ALA A 124 8.14 8.80 -4.22
C ALA A 124 8.70 9.84 -3.25
N TYR A 125 9.63 10.68 -3.73
CA TYR A 125 10.25 11.75 -2.96
C TYR A 125 9.23 12.80 -2.50
N LEU A 126 8.39 13.29 -3.40
CA LEU A 126 7.34 14.26 -3.08
C LEU A 126 6.35 13.71 -2.06
N ILE A 127 5.91 12.46 -2.22
CA ILE A 127 5.04 11.81 -1.22
C ILE A 127 5.73 11.78 0.14
N ALA A 128 7.01 11.39 0.19
CA ALA A 128 7.75 11.29 1.45
C ALA A 128 7.94 12.66 2.15
N ILE A 129 8.23 13.73 1.40
CA ILE A 129 8.33 15.09 1.97
C ILE A 129 7.00 15.56 2.53
N HIS A 130 5.94 15.53 1.70
CA HIS A 130 4.64 16.07 2.11
C HIS A 130 4.07 15.28 3.30
N SER A 131 4.27 13.96 3.30
CA SER A 131 3.82 13.11 4.41
C SER A 131 4.64 13.32 5.68
N GLY A 132 5.96 13.56 5.57
CA GLY A 132 6.78 13.89 6.74
C GLY A 132 6.36 15.19 7.42
N ARG A 133 5.90 16.19 6.65
CA ARG A 133 5.32 17.43 7.20
C ARG A 133 3.94 17.21 7.81
N GLN A 134 3.13 16.35 7.19
CA GLN A 134 1.77 16.03 7.65
C GLN A 134 1.77 15.17 8.93
N PHE A 135 2.77 14.30 9.09
CA PHE A 135 2.87 13.34 10.20
C PHE A 135 4.22 13.51 10.92
N PRO A 136 4.40 14.59 11.72
CA PRO A 136 5.68 14.91 12.36
C PRO A 136 6.17 13.80 13.30
N ASP A 137 5.26 13.12 14.02
CA ASP A 137 5.60 11.99 14.91
C ASP A 137 6.18 10.79 14.15
N ASN A 138 5.91 10.68 12.84
CA ASN A 138 6.49 9.70 11.95
C ASN A 138 7.56 10.29 11.01
N GLY A 139 7.97 11.53 11.27
CA GLY A 139 8.93 12.28 10.48
C GLY A 139 10.24 11.54 10.30
N GLY A 140 10.70 10.80 11.32
CA GLY A 140 11.93 9.99 11.23
C GLY A 140 11.89 8.91 10.13
N SER A 141 10.78 8.20 9.97
CA SER A 141 10.62 7.19 8.91
C SER A 141 10.57 7.84 7.53
N PHE A 142 9.85 8.95 7.38
CA PHE A 142 9.80 9.67 6.11
C PHE A 142 11.14 10.34 5.77
N ALA A 143 11.87 10.87 6.75
CA ALA A 143 13.20 11.43 6.57
C ALA A 143 14.24 10.37 6.21
N TRP A 144 14.13 9.16 6.75
CA TRP A 144 14.91 8.02 6.28
C TRP A 144 14.60 7.71 4.81
N LEU A 145 13.33 7.61 4.44
CA LEU A 145 12.94 7.29 3.07
C LEU A 145 13.39 8.38 2.07
N GLN A 146 13.32 9.66 2.45
CA GLN A 146 13.83 10.75 1.63
C GLN A 146 15.33 10.60 1.35
N ARG A 147 16.12 10.28 2.38
CA ARG A 147 17.57 10.03 2.23
C ARG A 147 17.86 8.81 1.37
N ASP A 148 17.12 7.72 1.58
CA ASP A 148 17.24 6.50 0.76
C ASP A 148 17.00 6.80 -0.72
N ILE A 149 15.95 7.58 -1.02
CA ILE A 149 15.61 7.98 -2.39
C ILE A 149 16.69 8.85 -3.05
N LEU A 150 17.30 9.79 -2.30
CA LEU A 150 18.32 10.69 -2.84
C LEU A 150 19.69 10.01 -3.03
N ASN A 151 19.97 8.94 -2.28
CA ASN A 151 21.23 8.20 -2.31
C ASN A 151 21.18 6.98 -3.26
N SER A 152 20.08 6.79 -3.99
CA SER A 152 19.82 5.66 -4.89
C SER A 152 20.01 6.06 -6.34
#